data_AF-A0A2Z2NKM7-F1
#
_entry.id   AF-A0A2Z2NKM7-F1
#
_cell.length_a   1.000
_cell.length_b   1.000
_cell.length_c   1.000
_cell.angle_alpha   90.00
_cell.angle_beta   90.00
_cell.angle_gamma   90.00
#
_symmetry.space_group_name_H-M   'P 1'
#
loop_
_entity.id
_entity.type
_entity.pdbx_description
1 polymer ?
#
loop_
_entity_poly.entity_id
_entity_poly.type
_entity_poly.pdbx_seq_one_letter_code
_entity_poly.pdbx_strand_id
1 'polypeptide(L)'
;MIMTGMKIMVMIRLRRLLPLVLLSCSLVGCAIPGTAPGNGGAMSGADGKSVLSSEALFALSAKADIAYRGQRWPEAASHYQQLTEAVPKDAWSWFRLGNVRTQQGQYEAAIQAYSVSIGREGKAAKPWFNLSTVYLLNARKALLQAAQFLASDDPAHVSISSRIDAIDAAVVSASVDVSTTSLEQNEASGVVFDAPVEQFAESASGWTPAGTGLSER
;
A
#
# COMPACT_ATOMS: atom_id res chain seq x y z
N MET A 1 -16.47 -32.46 37.62
CA MET A 1 -15.15 -33.14 37.65
C MET A 1 -14.65 -33.48 36.23
N ILE A 2 -14.74 -32.54 35.26
CA ILE A 2 -14.43 -32.76 33.82
C ILE A 2 -13.45 -31.71 33.27
N MET A 3 -13.20 -30.61 34.00
CA MET A 3 -12.32 -29.50 33.56
C MET A 3 -10.82 -29.72 33.76
N THR A 4 -10.39 -30.82 34.39
CA THR A 4 -8.97 -31.11 34.62
C THR A 4 -8.29 -31.83 33.44
N GLY A 5 -9.06 -32.53 32.58
CA GLY A 5 -8.52 -33.32 31.48
C GLY A 5 -8.06 -32.50 30.25
N MET A 6 -8.73 -31.39 29.96
CA MET A 6 -8.46 -30.61 28.74
C MET A 6 -7.17 -29.77 28.83
N LYS A 7 -6.79 -29.33 30.05
CA LYS A 7 -5.51 -28.63 30.31
C LYS A 7 -4.29 -29.56 30.22
N ILE A 8 -4.45 -30.84 30.56
CA ILE A 8 -3.36 -31.83 30.52
C ILE A 8 -3.02 -32.21 29.06
N MET A 9 -4.03 -32.30 28.19
CA MET A 9 -3.84 -32.64 26.77
C MET A 9 -3.07 -31.54 25.99
N VAL A 10 -3.28 -30.26 26.34
CA VAL A 10 -2.62 -29.11 25.68
C VAL A 10 -1.16 -28.98 26.12
N MET A 11 -0.83 -29.24 27.40
CA MET A 11 0.57 -29.23 27.88
C MET A 11 1.41 -30.41 27.34
N ILE A 12 0.79 -31.55 27.02
CA ILE A 12 1.49 -32.71 26.42
C ILE A 12 1.83 -32.47 24.95
N ARG A 13 0.96 -31.78 24.20
CA ARG A 13 1.23 -31.41 22.79
C ARG A 13 2.27 -30.30 22.66
N LEU A 14 2.34 -29.37 23.62
CA LEU A 14 3.31 -28.28 23.62
C LEU A 14 4.74 -28.73 24.03
N ARG A 15 4.86 -29.86 24.73
CA ARG A 15 6.14 -30.43 25.20
C ARG A 15 6.84 -31.34 24.17
N ARG A 16 6.18 -31.69 23.05
CA ARG A 16 6.75 -32.54 21.98
C ARG A 16 7.38 -31.78 20.80
N LEU A 17 7.34 -30.45 20.81
CA LEU A 17 7.88 -29.61 19.72
C LEU A 17 9.12 -28.79 20.12
N LEU A 18 9.75 -29.12 21.25
CA LEU A 18 10.87 -28.34 21.82
C LEU A 18 12.12 -29.21 22.12
N PRO A 19 12.57 -30.08 21.20
CA PRO A 19 14.01 -30.12 20.94
C PRO A 19 14.32 -30.53 19.48
N LEU A 20 14.55 -29.56 18.60
CA LEU A 20 15.29 -29.77 17.35
C LEU A 20 16.09 -28.50 17.04
N VAL A 21 16.82 -28.05 18.06
CA VAL A 21 18.03 -27.24 17.92
C VAL A 21 19.14 -28.13 18.49
N LEU A 22 20.31 -28.13 17.83
CA LEU A 22 21.59 -28.75 18.23
C LEU A 22 21.94 -30.12 17.61
N LEU A 23 22.21 -30.15 16.31
CA LEU A 23 23.20 -31.01 15.64
C LEU A 23 23.33 -30.46 14.20
N SER A 24 24.39 -29.82 13.72
CA SER A 24 25.82 -30.05 13.89
C SER A 24 26.59 -28.77 13.53
N CYS A 25 27.35 -28.24 14.49
CA CYS A 25 28.43 -27.28 14.27
C CYS A 25 29.74 -28.09 14.22
N SER A 26 30.45 -28.06 13.09
CA SER A 26 31.83 -28.55 12.95
C SER A 26 32.46 -27.73 11.82
N LEU A 27 33.21 -26.70 12.19
CA LEU A 27 34.68 -26.62 12.15
C LEU A 27 35.22 -26.55 10.70
N VAL A 28 35.52 -25.34 10.23
CA VAL A 28 36.85 -24.70 10.17
C VAL A 28 37.64 -25.08 8.91
N GLY A 29 37.93 -24.07 8.10
CA GLY A 29 38.87 -24.12 6.99
C GLY A 29 39.23 -22.72 6.51
N CYS A 30 40.11 -22.04 7.25
CA CYS A 30 40.79 -20.83 6.81
C CYS A 30 41.79 -21.17 5.68
N ALA A 31 41.80 -20.40 4.60
CA ALA A 31 43.02 -20.05 3.87
C ALA A 31 42.75 -18.93 2.84
N ILE A 32 43.32 -17.76 3.08
CA ILE A 32 43.62 -16.70 2.09
C ILE A 32 45.12 -16.81 1.82
N PRO A 33 45.58 -16.73 0.57
CA PRO A 33 46.47 -15.62 0.22
C PRO A 33 46.14 -15.00 -1.14
N GLY A 34 46.21 -13.67 -1.19
CA GLY A 34 45.99 -12.88 -2.39
C GLY A 34 47.18 -12.86 -3.35
N THR A 35 46.88 -12.54 -4.61
CA THR A 35 47.80 -11.93 -5.57
C THR A 35 47.01 -10.97 -6.47
N ALA A 36 47.65 -9.84 -6.76
CA ALA A 36 47.14 -8.60 -7.34
C ALA A 36 46.89 -8.68 -8.88
N PRO A 37 46.51 -7.56 -9.55
CA PRO A 37 45.56 -7.56 -10.67
C PRO A 37 46.19 -7.65 -12.06
N GLY A 38 45.42 -8.17 -13.02
CA GLY A 38 45.77 -8.18 -14.43
C GLY A 38 44.53 -8.16 -15.33
N ASN A 39 44.40 -7.06 -16.07
CA ASN A 39 43.72 -6.87 -17.36
C ASN A 39 42.34 -7.49 -17.64
N GLY A 40 41.39 -6.57 -17.90
CA GLY A 40 40.75 -6.48 -19.21
C GLY A 40 40.01 -7.72 -19.69
N GLY A 41 38.81 -7.93 -19.15
CA GLY A 41 37.83 -8.86 -19.68
C GLY A 41 36.45 -8.22 -19.57
N ALA A 42 35.87 -7.87 -20.72
CA ALA A 42 34.51 -7.38 -20.84
C ALA A 42 33.53 -8.35 -20.15
N MET A 43 32.87 -7.88 -19.09
CA MET A 43 31.59 -8.40 -18.63
C MET A 43 30.58 -7.29 -18.92
N SER A 44 29.84 -7.36 -20.02
CA SER A 44 28.50 -7.95 -20.00
C SER A 44 27.74 -7.56 -18.73
N GLY A 45 27.39 -6.27 -18.64
CA GLY A 45 26.36 -5.76 -17.75
C GLY A 45 25.08 -5.62 -18.56
N ALA A 46 24.35 -6.72 -18.70
CA ALA A 46 22.97 -6.68 -19.17
C ALA A 46 22.12 -5.97 -18.11
N ASP A 47 22.07 -4.64 -18.15
CA ASP A 47 21.03 -3.86 -17.46
C ASP A 47 19.75 -3.96 -18.30
N GLY A 48 19.21 -5.18 -18.38
CA GLY A 48 17.95 -5.52 -19.01
C GLY A 48 16.75 -5.05 -18.17
N LYS A 49 16.71 -3.77 -17.79
CA LYS A 49 15.45 -3.12 -17.40
C LYS A 49 14.74 -2.78 -18.69
N SER A 50 13.85 -3.68 -19.10
CA SER A 50 12.96 -3.56 -20.26
C SER A 50 12.38 -2.14 -20.38
N VAL A 51 13.04 -1.29 -21.17
CA VAL A 51 12.48 -0.02 -21.60
C VAL A 51 11.55 -0.38 -22.75
N LEU A 52 10.28 -0.56 -22.42
CA LEU A 52 9.22 -0.60 -23.42
C LEU A 52 9.44 0.57 -24.37
N SER A 53 9.28 0.35 -25.68
CA SER A 53 9.35 1.45 -26.64
C SER A 53 8.34 2.53 -26.25
N SER A 54 8.60 3.78 -26.62
CA SER A 54 7.65 4.88 -26.32
C SER A 54 6.25 4.54 -26.83
N GLU A 55 6.14 3.92 -28.00
CA GLU A 55 4.87 3.41 -28.55
C GLU A 55 4.20 2.37 -27.64
N ALA A 56 4.97 1.38 -27.15
CA ALA A 56 4.46 0.37 -26.24
C ALA A 56 4.02 0.97 -24.89
N LEU A 57 4.72 1.98 -24.37
CA LEU A 57 4.34 2.72 -23.16
C LEU A 57 3.03 3.48 -23.36
N PHE A 58 2.88 4.20 -24.47
CA PHE A 58 1.63 4.90 -24.79
C PHE A 58 0.46 3.93 -24.93
N ALA A 59 0.66 2.81 -25.63
CA ALA A 59 -0.37 1.78 -25.78
C ALA A 59 -0.75 1.15 -24.42
N LEU A 60 0.24 0.91 -23.54
CA LEU A 60 0.01 0.39 -22.19
C LEU A 60 -0.75 1.41 -21.31
N SER A 61 -0.38 2.68 -21.36
CA SER A 61 -1.09 3.77 -20.68
C SER A 61 -2.54 3.88 -21.16
N ALA A 62 -2.79 3.84 -22.47
CA ALA A 62 -4.15 3.86 -23.00
C ALA A 62 -4.99 2.66 -22.49
N LYS A 63 -4.42 1.46 -22.45
CA LYS A 63 -5.09 0.28 -21.89
C LYS A 63 -5.40 0.45 -20.40
N ALA A 64 -4.45 0.98 -19.62
CA ALA A 64 -4.64 1.26 -18.21
C ALA A 64 -5.80 2.23 -17.98
N ASP A 65 -5.84 3.34 -18.72
CA ASP A 65 -6.87 4.37 -18.59
C ASP A 65 -8.26 3.89 -19.06
N ILE A 66 -8.32 3.04 -20.09
CA ILE A 66 -9.58 2.41 -20.54
C ILE A 66 -10.08 1.40 -19.48
N ALA A 67 -9.18 0.63 -18.87
CA ALA A 67 -9.55 -0.29 -17.78
C ALA A 67 -10.01 0.50 -16.54
N TYR A 68 -9.32 1.57 -16.19
CA TYR A 68 -9.65 2.47 -15.07
C TYR A 68 -11.04 3.09 -15.23
N ARG A 69 -11.30 3.74 -16.38
CA ARG A 69 -12.60 4.36 -16.67
C ARG A 69 -13.73 3.33 -16.77
N GLY A 70 -13.40 2.12 -17.22
CA GLY A 70 -14.34 1.00 -17.23
C GLY A 70 -14.53 0.31 -15.87
N GLN A 71 -13.92 0.82 -14.79
CA GLN A 71 -13.94 0.23 -13.44
C GLN A 71 -13.46 -1.23 -13.39
N ARG A 72 -12.65 -1.65 -14.36
CA ARG A 72 -12.07 -3.00 -14.41
C ARG A 72 -10.81 -3.02 -13.56
N TRP A 73 -11.00 -2.92 -12.25
CA TRP A 73 -9.94 -2.67 -11.28
C TRP A 73 -8.77 -3.67 -11.35
N PRO A 74 -9.00 -5.00 -11.48
CA PRO A 74 -7.89 -5.96 -11.60
C PRO A 74 -6.99 -5.70 -12.82
N GLU A 75 -7.60 -5.36 -13.96
CA GLU A 75 -6.90 -5.09 -15.22
C GLU A 75 -6.16 -3.74 -15.14
N ALA A 76 -6.83 -2.70 -14.63
CA ALA A 76 -6.23 -1.41 -14.40
C ALA A 76 -5.02 -1.51 -13.46
N ALA A 77 -5.13 -2.29 -12.37
CA ALA A 77 -4.03 -2.51 -11.44
C ALA A 77 -2.84 -3.16 -12.13
N SER A 78 -3.08 -4.18 -12.97
CA SER A 78 -2.02 -4.85 -13.72
C SER A 78 -1.31 -3.91 -14.68
N HIS A 79 -2.05 -3.08 -15.42
CA HIS A 79 -1.45 -2.15 -16.38
C HIS A 79 -0.71 -0.99 -15.70
N TYR A 80 -1.28 -0.37 -14.66
CA TYR A 80 -0.58 0.67 -13.91
C TYR A 80 0.64 0.13 -13.17
N GLN A 81 0.59 -1.11 -12.67
CA GLN A 81 1.77 -1.74 -12.08
C GLN A 81 2.89 -1.88 -13.13
N GLN A 82 2.59 -2.38 -14.33
CA GLN A 82 3.57 -2.45 -15.42
C GLN A 82 4.13 -1.08 -15.80
N LEU A 83 3.30 -0.02 -15.80
CA LEU A 83 3.77 1.35 -16.03
C LEU A 83 4.72 1.84 -14.93
N THR A 84 4.41 1.55 -13.67
CA THR A 84 5.30 1.91 -12.54
C THR A 84 6.62 1.13 -12.56
N GLU A 85 6.63 -0.09 -13.11
CA GLU A 85 7.85 -0.88 -13.30
C GLU A 85 8.68 -0.37 -14.48
N ALA A 86 8.03 -0.01 -15.59
CA ALA A 86 8.69 0.48 -16.79
C ALA A 86 9.20 1.93 -16.65
N VAL A 87 8.44 2.78 -15.94
CA VAL A 87 8.80 4.18 -15.67
C VAL A 87 8.65 4.49 -14.17
N PRO A 88 9.59 4.05 -13.31
CA PRO A 88 9.48 4.19 -11.85
C PRO A 88 9.41 5.61 -11.31
N LYS A 89 9.77 6.60 -12.14
CA LYS A 89 9.73 8.04 -11.80
C LYS A 89 8.41 8.71 -12.18
N ASP A 90 7.53 8.04 -12.91
CA ASP A 90 6.25 8.62 -13.30
C ASP A 90 5.29 8.71 -12.10
N ALA A 91 5.18 9.90 -11.53
CA ALA A 91 4.31 10.17 -10.38
C ALA A 91 2.84 9.85 -10.67
N TRP A 92 2.41 10.03 -11.93
CA TRP A 92 1.02 9.85 -12.34
C TRP A 92 0.61 8.38 -12.33
N SER A 93 1.44 7.48 -12.89
CA SER A 93 1.18 6.03 -12.82
C SER A 93 1.10 5.52 -11.38
N TRP A 94 1.95 6.03 -10.48
CA TRP A 94 1.87 5.71 -9.05
C TRP A 94 0.58 6.22 -8.39
N PHE A 95 0.15 7.45 -8.72
CA PHE A 95 -1.12 8.00 -8.23
C PHE A 95 -2.30 7.16 -8.70
N ARG A 96 -2.36 6.84 -9.99
CA ARG A 96 -3.41 5.99 -10.58
C ARG A 96 -3.41 4.58 -10.00
N LEU A 97 -2.24 3.99 -9.76
CA LEU A 97 -2.15 2.71 -9.05
C LEU A 97 -2.74 2.81 -7.64
N GLY A 98 -2.46 3.90 -6.91
CA GLY A 98 -3.07 4.18 -5.60
C GLY A 98 -4.60 4.26 -5.67
N ASN A 99 -5.14 4.97 -6.66
CA ASN A 99 -6.58 5.07 -6.90
C ASN A 99 -7.19 3.67 -7.11
N VAL A 100 -6.60 2.85 -8.00
CA VAL A 100 -7.10 1.50 -8.27
C VAL A 100 -7.04 0.60 -7.04
N ARG A 101 -5.94 0.63 -6.29
CA ARG A 101 -5.78 -0.18 -5.06
C ARG A 101 -6.79 0.23 -3.98
N THR A 102 -7.16 1.51 -3.94
CA THR A 102 -8.23 2.02 -3.06
C THR A 102 -9.57 1.39 -3.42
N GLN A 103 -9.94 1.37 -4.70
CA GLN A 103 -11.18 0.74 -5.18
C GLN A 103 -11.23 -0.78 -4.89
N GLN A 104 -10.07 -1.43 -4.86
CA GLN A 104 -9.95 -2.85 -4.51
C GLN A 104 -9.98 -3.13 -2.99
N GLY A 105 -10.08 -2.09 -2.14
CA GLY A 105 -9.99 -2.23 -0.68
C GLY A 105 -8.58 -2.58 -0.17
N GLN A 106 -7.56 -2.46 -1.02
CA GLN A 106 -6.16 -2.75 -0.71
C GLN A 106 -5.48 -1.48 -0.17
N TYR A 107 -5.97 -0.99 0.97
CA TYR A 107 -5.62 0.32 1.51
C TYR A 107 -4.12 0.48 1.82
N GLU A 108 -3.47 -0.56 2.32
CA GLU A 108 -2.04 -0.54 2.62
C GLU A 108 -1.20 -0.39 1.33
N ALA A 109 -1.58 -1.08 0.25
CA ALA A 109 -0.93 -0.93 -1.05
C ALA A 109 -1.20 0.44 -1.69
N ALA A 110 -2.42 0.98 -1.50
CA ALA A 110 -2.77 2.32 -1.95
C ALA A 110 -1.94 3.40 -1.23
N ILE A 111 -1.77 3.29 0.09
CA ILE A 111 -0.90 4.18 0.89
C ILE A 111 0.53 4.20 0.33
N GLN A 112 1.10 3.03 0.03
CA GLN A 112 2.44 2.95 -0.56
C GLN A 112 2.50 3.64 -1.92
N ALA A 113 1.55 3.35 -2.81
CA ALA A 113 1.54 3.94 -4.15
C ALA A 113 1.39 5.47 -4.13
N TYR A 114 0.50 6.02 -3.29
CA TYR A 114 0.39 7.46 -3.10
C TYR A 114 1.66 8.06 -2.49
N SER A 115 2.25 7.40 -1.50
CA SER A 115 3.51 7.85 -0.89
C SER A 115 4.64 7.95 -1.91
N VAL A 116 4.73 6.99 -2.83
CA VAL A 116 5.71 7.04 -3.93
C VAL A 116 5.39 8.18 -4.89
N SER A 117 4.12 8.32 -5.30
CA SER A 117 3.68 9.42 -6.17
C SER A 117 4.05 10.80 -5.60
N ILE A 118 3.73 11.04 -4.32
CA ILE A 118 4.10 12.24 -3.57
C ILE A 118 5.62 12.40 -3.51
N GLY A 119 6.38 11.32 -3.27
CA GLY A 119 7.84 11.38 -3.27
C GLY A 119 8.45 11.74 -4.63
N ARG A 120 7.72 11.54 -5.74
CA ARG A 120 8.13 11.94 -7.09
C ARG A 120 7.69 13.36 -7.44
N GLU A 121 6.46 13.72 -7.07
CA GLU A 121 5.85 15.03 -7.34
C GLU A 121 5.16 15.59 -6.07
N GLY A 122 5.96 16.02 -5.10
CA GLY A 122 5.49 16.37 -3.76
C GLY A 122 4.57 17.58 -3.64
N LYS A 123 4.30 18.28 -4.75
CA LYS A 123 3.42 19.47 -4.80
C LYS A 123 2.01 19.17 -5.30
N ALA A 124 1.73 17.95 -5.77
CA ALA A 124 0.39 17.60 -6.25
C ALA A 124 -0.57 17.43 -5.07
N ALA A 125 -1.66 18.22 -5.03
CA ALA A 125 -2.65 18.15 -3.95
C ALA A 125 -3.49 16.86 -3.97
N LYS A 126 -3.80 16.32 -5.16
CA LYS A 126 -4.68 15.13 -5.31
C LYS A 126 -4.15 13.88 -4.59
N PRO A 127 -2.87 13.48 -4.74
CA PRO A 127 -2.32 12.34 -4.00
C PRO A 127 -2.40 12.50 -2.48
N TRP A 128 -2.19 13.71 -1.94
CA TRP A 128 -2.31 13.97 -0.50
C TRP A 128 -3.74 13.80 0.02
N PHE A 129 -4.71 14.33 -0.73
CA PHE A 129 -6.13 14.18 -0.40
C PHE A 129 -6.58 12.71 -0.46
N ASN A 130 -6.18 11.98 -1.51
CA ASN A 130 -6.54 10.58 -1.63
C ASN A 130 -5.82 9.72 -0.58
N LEU A 131 -4.58 10.06 -0.23
CA LEU A 131 -3.84 9.41 0.85
C LEU A 131 -4.54 9.59 2.21
N SER A 132 -5.02 10.80 2.53
CA SER A 132 -5.75 11.05 3.79
C SER A 132 -7.05 10.24 3.86
N THR A 133 -7.80 10.20 2.77
CA THR A 133 -9.03 9.38 2.64
C THR A 133 -8.71 7.90 2.86
N VAL A 134 -7.64 7.38 2.24
CA VAL A 134 -7.25 5.98 2.42
C VAL A 134 -6.80 5.66 3.83
N TYR A 135 -6.16 6.59 4.55
CA TYR A 135 -5.85 6.38 5.96
C TYR A 135 -7.12 6.20 6.81
N LEU A 136 -8.17 6.99 6.55
CA LEU A 136 -9.46 6.84 7.22
C LEU A 136 -10.11 5.48 6.89
N LEU A 137 -10.12 5.09 5.62
CA LEU A 137 -10.64 3.79 5.19
C LEU A 137 -9.88 2.61 5.82
N ASN A 138 -8.55 2.72 5.93
CA ASN A 138 -7.74 1.70 6.58
C ASN A 138 -8.01 1.61 8.09
N ALA A 139 -8.14 2.76 8.76
CA ALA A 139 -8.51 2.81 10.17
C ALA A 139 -9.89 2.19 10.40
N ARG A 140 -10.87 2.50 9.53
CA ARG A 140 -12.21 1.91 9.56
C ARG A 140 -12.18 0.40 9.44
N LYS A 141 -11.41 -0.15 8.49
CA LYS A 141 -11.22 -1.60 8.30
C LYS A 141 -10.69 -2.26 9.57
N ALA A 142 -9.68 -1.65 10.21
CA ALA A 142 -9.11 -2.16 11.45
C ALA A 142 -10.11 -2.10 12.63
N LEU A 143 -10.89 -1.01 12.73
CA LEU A 143 -11.94 -0.86 13.74
C LEU A 143 -13.03 -1.92 13.59
N LEU A 144 -13.51 -2.17 12.36
CA LEU A 144 -14.48 -3.22 12.08
C LEU A 144 -13.97 -4.61 12.46
N GLN A 145 -12.69 -4.90 12.19
CA GLN A 145 -12.08 -6.15 12.60
C GLN A 145 -12.01 -6.28 14.13
N ALA A 146 -11.66 -5.21 14.85
CA ALA A 146 -11.64 -5.23 16.30
C ALA A 146 -13.04 -5.47 16.91
N ALA A 147 -14.07 -4.83 16.35
CA ALA A 147 -15.45 -4.97 16.83
C ALA A 147 -15.97 -6.42 16.75
N GLN A 148 -15.50 -7.23 15.80
CA GLN A 148 -15.91 -8.64 15.64
C GLN A 148 -15.57 -9.52 16.85
N PHE A 149 -14.64 -9.10 17.71
CA PHE A 149 -14.22 -9.85 18.89
C PHE A 149 -14.86 -9.36 20.20
N LEU A 150 -15.78 -8.40 20.13
CA LEU A 150 -16.42 -7.78 21.29
C LEU A 150 -17.93 -8.00 21.28
N ALA A 151 -18.52 -8.15 22.46
CA ALA A 151 -19.97 -8.15 22.60
C ALA A 151 -20.55 -6.78 22.23
N SER A 152 -21.78 -6.71 21.72
CA SER A 152 -22.41 -5.45 21.28
C SER A 152 -22.62 -4.44 22.41
N ASP A 153 -22.70 -4.91 23.65
CA ASP A 153 -22.87 -4.11 24.87
C ASP A 153 -21.53 -3.80 25.58
N ASP A 154 -20.40 -4.30 25.06
CA ASP A 154 -19.08 -3.96 25.58
C ASP A 154 -18.79 -2.45 25.39
N PRO A 155 -18.41 -1.70 26.44
CA PRO A 155 -18.07 -0.28 26.32
C PRO A 155 -16.99 0.03 25.25
N ALA A 156 -16.06 -0.89 25.02
CA ALA A 156 -15.05 -0.76 23.98
C ALA A 156 -15.66 -0.89 22.58
N HIS A 157 -16.66 -1.76 22.39
CA HIS A 157 -17.39 -1.87 21.13
C HIS A 157 -18.18 -0.58 20.86
N VAL A 158 -18.92 -0.06 21.84
CA VAL A 158 -19.65 1.21 21.71
C VAL A 158 -18.70 2.35 21.29
N SER A 159 -17.52 2.42 21.89
CA SER A 159 -16.49 3.40 21.54
C SER A 159 -15.96 3.21 20.10
N ILE A 160 -15.77 1.96 19.65
CA ILE A 160 -15.35 1.64 18.28
C ILE A 160 -16.43 2.04 17.28
N SER A 161 -17.70 1.72 17.55
CA SER A 161 -18.83 2.10 16.68
C SER A 161 -18.92 3.60 16.48
N SER A 162 -18.80 4.39 17.56
CA SER A 162 -18.77 5.85 17.46
C SER A 162 -17.61 6.38 16.60
N ARG A 163 -16.44 5.74 16.62
CA ARG A 163 -15.32 6.12 15.74
C ARG A 163 -15.58 5.76 14.29
N ILE A 164 -16.20 4.62 14.03
CA ILE A 164 -16.60 4.23 12.66
C ILE A 164 -17.60 5.25 12.11
N ASP A 165 -18.61 5.64 12.89
CA ASP A 165 -19.60 6.64 12.49
C ASP A 165 -18.94 7.99 12.16
N ALA A 166 -17.97 8.43 12.96
CA ALA A 166 -17.23 9.65 12.70
C ALA A 166 -16.39 9.58 11.41
N ILE A 167 -15.76 8.44 11.14
CA ILE A 167 -15.04 8.21 9.88
C ILE A 167 -16.02 8.21 8.70
N ASP A 168 -17.15 7.52 8.82
CA ASP A 168 -18.16 7.43 7.76
C ASP A 168 -18.73 8.81 7.42
N ALA A 169 -18.99 9.64 8.44
CA ALA A 169 -19.38 11.03 8.23
C ALA A 169 -18.31 11.86 7.51
N ALA A 170 -17.03 11.69 7.87
CA ALA A 170 -15.92 12.42 7.25
C ALA A 170 -15.65 12.00 5.79
N VAL A 171 -15.83 10.72 5.46
CA VAL A 171 -15.65 10.20 4.10
C VAL A 171 -16.84 10.60 3.21
N VAL A 172 -18.07 10.63 3.74
CA VAL A 172 -19.25 11.08 2.99
C VAL A 172 -19.23 12.60 2.77
N SER A 173 -18.85 13.41 3.75
CA SER A 173 -18.85 14.88 3.60
C SER A 173 -17.88 15.36 2.53
N ALA A 174 -16.78 14.63 2.31
CA ALA A 174 -15.90 14.87 1.18
C ALA A 174 -16.68 14.79 -0.16
N SER A 175 -17.60 13.85 -0.33
CA SER A 175 -18.31 13.63 -1.62
C SER A 175 -19.33 14.71 -2.02
N VAL A 176 -19.67 15.67 -1.14
CA VAL A 176 -20.87 16.52 -1.31
C VAL A 176 -20.62 17.88 -1.96
N ASP A 177 -19.38 18.29 -2.25
CA ASP A 177 -19.10 19.64 -2.78
C ASP A 177 -19.01 19.74 -4.34
N VAL A 178 -19.88 19.03 -5.06
CA VAL A 178 -20.05 19.09 -6.54
C VAL A 178 -21.52 19.31 -6.89
N SER A 179 -22.10 20.46 -6.52
CA SER A 179 -23.48 20.79 -6.94
C SER A 179 -23.76 22.26 -7.24
N THR A 180 -22.75 23.13 -7.38
CA THR A 180 -22.98 24.54 -7.77
C THR A 180 -22.32 25.02 -9.06
N THR A 181 -21.71 24.14 -9.86
CA THR A 181 -21.25 24.52 -11.21
C THR A 181 -21.63 23.45 -12.23
N SER A 182 -22.68 23.78 -12.99
CA SER A 182 -23.07 23.11 -14.23
C SER A 182 -21.91 23.10 -15.22
N LEU A 183 -21.49 21.91 -15.66
CA LEU A 183 -21.29 21.45 -17.04
C LEU A 183 -20.52 20.10 -17.02
N GLU A 184 -21.23 19.00 -17.35
CA GLU A 184 -20.76 17.78 -18.04
C GLU A 184 -19.40 17.16 -17.62
N GLN A 185 -19.27 15.94 -17.07
CA GLN A 185 -19.78 14.63 -17.50
C GLN A 185 -19.38 13.55 -16.46
N ASN A 186 -20.33 12.70 -16.08
CA ASN A 186 -20.16 11.31 -15.61
C ASN A 186 -18.81 10.92 -14.95
N GLU A 187 -18.66 11.16 -13.65
CA GLU A 187 -17.71 10.43 -12.81
C GLU A 187 -18.47 9.38 -12.00
N ALA A 188 -18.42 8.14 -12.48
CA ALA A 188 -19.07 6.99 -11.87
C ALA A 188 -18.48 6.74 -10.47
N SER A 189 -19.35 6.87 -9.47
CA SER A 189 -19.09 6.79 -8.05
C SER A 189 -18.18 5.62 -7.62
N GLY A 190 -17.15 5.99 -6.88
CA GLY A 190 -16.25 5.13 -6.12
C GLY A 190 -15.20 6.06 -5.52
N VAL A 191 -15.31 6.37 -4.23
CA VAL A 191 -14.68 7.51 -3.55
C VAL A 191 -13.16 7.57 -3.75
N VAL A 192 -12.71 8.30 -4.78
CA VAL A 192 -11.33 8.76 -5.04
C VAL A 192 -11.43 9.99 -5.94
N PHE A 193 -10.91 11.14 -5.52
CA PHE A 193 -11.11 12.39 -6.24
C PHE A 193 -10.21 12.49 -7.47
N ASP A 194 -10.83 12.74 -8.63
CA ASP A 194 -10.15 13.16 -9.86
C ASP A 194 -10.39 14.65 -10.20
N ALA A 195 -11.21 15.37 -9.42
CA ALA A 195 -11.52 16.79 -9.62
C ALA A 195 -10.30 17.73 -9.45
N PRO A 196 -10.27 18.91 -10.11
CA PRO A 196 -9.20 19.89 -9.95
C PRO A 196 -9.25 20.54 -8.57
N VAL A 197 -8.31 20.19 -7.69
CA VAL A 197 -8.14 20.84 -6.38
C VAL A 197 -7.41 22.17 -6.61
N GLU A 198 -8.09 23.28 -6.35
CA GLU A 198 -7.46 24.61 -6.35
C GLU A 198 -6.32 24.68 -5.32
N GLN A 199 -5.32 25.47 -5.68
CA GLN A 199 -3.94 25.43 -5.19
C GLN A 199 -3.81 25.77 -3.70
N PHE A 200 -3.91 24.76 -2.82
CA PHE A 200 -3.43 24.87 -1.44
C PHE A 200 -1.96 24.47 -1.38
N ALA A 201 -1.08 25.44 -1.60
CA ALA A 201 0.35 25.30 -1.34
C ALA A 201 0.71 26.10 -0.09
N GLU A 202 1.08 25.42 1.00
CA GLU A 202 2.17 25.86 1.88
C GLU A 202 2.57 24.79 2.93
N SER A 203 3.84 24.37 2.85
CA SER A 203 4.67 23.70 3.89
C SER A 203 4.32 22.27 4.35
N ALA A 204 4.45 21.28 3.47
CA ALA A 204 4.59 19.86 3.87
C ALA A 204 6.07 19.40 3.76
N SER A 205 6.97 19.97 4.57
CA SER A 205 8.41 19.62 4.57
C SER A 205 8.84 18.64 5.67
N GLY A 206 7.90 17.97 6.34
CA GLY A 206 8.20 17.13 7.51
C GLY A 206 7.69 15.69 7.48
N TRP A 207 6.96 15.28 6.44
CA TRP A 207 6.36 13.94 6.43
C TRP A 207 7.27 12.93 5.73
N THR A 208 7.78 11.96 6.50
CA THR A 208 8.36 10.73 5.94
C THR A 208 7.29 9.64 6.00
N PRO A 209 7.07 8.87 4.92
CA PRO A 209 6.15 7.74 4.95
C PRO A 209 6.62 6.74 6.02
N ALA A 210 5.82 6.54 7.06
CA ALA A 210 6.16 5.65 8.16
C ALA A 210 6.23 4.20 7.66
N GLY A 211 7.44 3.66 7.59
CA GLY A 211 7.67 2.28 7.19
C GLY A 211 9.13 1.83 7.21
N THR A 212 9.98 2.37 8.09
CA THR A 212 11.23 1.74 8.61
C THR A 212 11.91 2.75 9.54
N GLY A 213 12.11 2.42 10.82
CA GLY A 213 12.96 3.22 11.72
C GLY A 213 12.41 3.46 13.12
N LEU A 214 12.00 2.41 13.84
CA LEU A 214 12.13 2.42 15.31
C LEU A 214 13.42 1.67 15.66
N SER A 215 14.53 2.40 15.59
CA SER A 215 15.85 2.12 16.18
C SER A 215 16.36 3.49 16.61
N GLU A 216 16.74 3.81 17.85
CA GLU A 216 17.02 3.06 19.06
C GLU A 216 16.63 3.95 20.25
N ARG A 217 16.71 3.37 21.44
CA ARG A 217 16.52 4.01 22.75
C ARG A 217 17.49 5.16 23.01
#